data_AF-A0A7S1Y6R2-F1
#
_entry.id   AF-A0A7S1Y6R2-F1
#
_cell.length_a   1.000
_cell.length_b   1.000
_cell.length_c   1.000
_cell.angle_alpha   90.00
_cell.angle_beta   90.00
_cell.angle_gamma   90.00
#
_symmetry.space_group_name_H-M   'P 1'
#
loop_
_entity.id
_entity.type
_entity.pdbx_description
1 polymer ?
#
loop_
_entity_poly.entity_id
_entity_poly.type
_entity_poly.pdbx_seq_one_letter_code
_entity_poly.pdbx_strand_id
1 'polypeptide(L)'
;DLAYEVFLNSKGSDEPLPKPSFGDVLRHALCRETRLRAWNSKSQAYETIVQRKICTTLPSILALSCACAGRKEEDGLAVWRTTPSENGHWLPEHVEVEISDDGNIFVRELQVSEKDGSEVWVESRKVDLPNDVKTSLVQAHTGGVRKHRYRLEAVLSFVRDDLDPRYGSESMPASDRDEGADGHHVLHVRVPNSYQKRCLARQREQAEEHVKSFEAEKLQDRWTLTSKLDPSLVAKRAEIVKESISNVDKATTDDWLLFNGFVVGSTVIEDARAFHVPFKEPCLVVFRSVDAPPKNEGIKDPTISSAVMMGSPDRNLLGRGDSDAFPGRGDMVAFDAEFVSTQEENSYVNDSGQKVSLRETRHALARISLLDCRANEGWPPSPPNILVDDYVLPREPVVDYLTRFSGIVANDLDPKKSPHNLISPRLAYLKLRFLLERGVIFVGHGLSQDFVTANLSVPPSQVIDTVTLYHKPGQRFISLRFLANYVLQRDMQEEVHDSVEDARAAWELYQHVRRKKEEGIFDQFLNELYDYGEKRDWKLRVDLRRDSRKPDGEV
;
A
#
# COMPACT_ATOMS: atom_id res chain seq x y z
N ASP A 1 -24.90 -8.12 -5.31
CA ASP A 1 -25.52 -6.97 -4.61
C ASP A 1 -26.69 -7.47 -3.80
N LEU A 2 -26.81 -6.99 -2.57
CA LEU A 2 -28.04 -7.18 -1.80
C LEU A 2 -29.15 -6.30 -2.41
N ALA A 3 -30.39 -6.75 -2.26
CA ALA A 3 -31.56 -6.07 -2.81
C ALA A 3 -32.68 -6.05 -1.79
N TYR A 4 -33.27 -4.88 -1.57
CA TYR A 4 -34.21 -4.64 -0.47
C TYR A 4 -35.65 -4.45 -0.94
N GLU A 5 -35.87 -4.18 -2.24
CA GLU A 5 -37.14 -3.77 -2.88
C GLU A 5 -38.39 -4.51 -2.37
N VAL A 6 -38.31 -5.82 -2.14
CA VAL A 6 -39.43 -6.68 -1.74
C VAL A 6 -39.76 -6.60 -0.24
N PHE A 7 -38.84 -6.07 0.57
CA PHE A 7 -38.96 -5.99 2.02
C PHE A 7 -39.37 -4.59 2.52
N LEU A 8 -39.56 -3.66 1.61
CA LEU A 8 -39.93 -2.27 1.91
C LEU A 8 -41.45 -2.17 1.86
N ASN A 9 -42.05 -1.45 2.80
CA ASN A 9 -43.49 -1.23 2.79
C ASN A 9 -43.89 -0.51 1.50
N SER A 10 -44.73 -1.14 0.66
CA SER A 10 -45.38 -0.43 -0.43
C SER A 10 -46.24 0.68 0.16
N LYS A 11 -46.08 1.92 -0.31
CA LYS A 11 -46.95 3.05 0.08
C LYS A 11 -48.43 2.65 -0.16
N GLY A 12 -49.13 2.21 0.88
CA GLY A 12 -50.55 1.81 0.80
C GLY A 12 -50.99 0.55 1.57
N SER A 13 -50.12 -0.17 2.27
CA SER A 13 -50.54 -1.27 3.16
C SER A 13 -50.51 -0.86 4.64
N ASP A 14 -51.67 -0.90 5.31
CA ASP A 14 -51.82 -0.54 6.74
C ASP A 14 -51.25 -1.59 7.72
N GLU A 15 -50.79 -2.74 7.23
CA GLU A 15 -50.10 -3.74 8.06
C GLU A 15 -48.57 -3.66 7.89
N PRO A 16 -47.79 -3.56 8.99
CA PRO A 16 -46.34 -3.55 8.92
C PRO A 16 -45.82 -4.93 8.48
N LEU A 17 -45.05 -4.96 7.38
CA LEU A 17 -44.34 -6.17 6.96
C LEU A 17 -43.37 -6.62 8.06
N PRO A 18 -43.27 -7.93 8.36
CA PRO A 18 -42.31 -8.43 9.32
C PRO A 18 -40.87 -8.17 8.83
N LYS A 19 -40.06 -7.53 9.67
CA LYS A 19 -38.68 -7.14 9.39
C LYS A 19 -37.87 -8.33 8.82
N PRO A 20 -37.14 -8.15 7.70
CA PRO A 20 -36.40 -9.25 7.10
C PRO A 20 -35.12 -9.56 7.89
N SER A 21 -34.77 -10.84 8.01
CA SER A 21 -33.44 -11.23 8.48
C SER A 21 -32.38 -11.00 7.41
N PHE A 22 -31.09 -11.07 7.79
CA PHE A 22 -30.01 -11.05 6.80
C PHE A 22 -30.14 -12.22 5.84
N GLY A 23 -30.47 -13.41 6.36
CA GLY A 23 -30.73 -14.60 5.56
C GLY A 23 -31.84 -14.41 4.53
N ASP A 24 -32.91 -13.67 4.85
CA ASP A 24 -33.98 -13.34 3.90
C ASP A 24 -33.48 -12.51 2.73
N VAL A 25 -32.72 -11.45 3.02
CA VAL A 25 -32.15 -10.56 2.00
C VAL A 25 -31.12 -11.28 1.15
N LEU A 26 -30.25 -12.09 1.75
CA LEU A 26 -29.24 -12.86 1.04
C LEU A 26 -29.89 -13.90 0.12
N ARG A 27 -30.90 -14.64 0.60
CA ARG A 27 -31.65 -15.60 -0.24
C ARG A 27 -32.28 -14.90 -1.44
N HIS A 28 -32.93 -13.75 -1.22
CA HIS A 28 -33.54 -12.96 -2.29
C HIS A 28 -32.50 -12.50 -3.32
N ALA A 29 -31.33 -12.05 -2.87
CA ALA A 29 -30.24 -11.64 -3.75
C ALA A 29 -29.67 -12.81 -4.59
N LEU A 30 -29.58 -14.01 -4.02
CA LEU A 30 -29.10 -15.21 -4.70
C LEU A 30 -30.13 -15.81 -5.70
N CYS A 31 -31.40 -15.44 -5.56
CA CYS A 31 -32.51 -15.94 -6.38
C CYS A 31 -33.41 -14.78 -6.87
N ARG A 32 -32.81 -13.75 -7.47
CA ARG A 32 -33.52 -12.52 -7.81
C ARG A 32 -34.45 -12.73 -9.00
N GLU A 33 -35.71 -12.31 -8.83
CA GLU A 33 -36.69 -12.15 -9.91
C GLU A 33 -36.77 -10.67 -10.29
N THR A 34 -36.74 -10.36 -11.59
CA THR A 34 -36.92 -8.99 -12.10
C THR A 34 -37.92 -9.01 -13.24
N ARG A 35 -38.93 -8.15 -13.15
CA ARG A 35 -39.93 -7.97 -14.21
C ARG A 35 -39.55 -6.76 -15.04
N LEU A 36 -39.33 -6.96 -16.33
CA LEU A 36 -38.97 -5.89 -17.25
C LEU A 36 -39.75 -5.99 -18.55
N ARG A 37 -39.96 -4.86 -19.22
CA ARG A 37 -40.53 -4.85 -20.55
C ARG A 37 -39.41 -5.05 -21.57
N ALA A 38 -39.51 -6.11 -22.38
CA ALA A 38 -38.50 -6.46 -23.36
C ALA A 38 -39.13 -6.94 -24.66
N TRP A 39 -38.38 -6.81 -25.76
CA TRP A 39 -38.79 -7.31 -27.06
C TRP A 39 -38.75 -8.84 -27.08
N ASN A 40 -39.87 -9.48 -27.40
CA ASN A 40 -39.94 -10.91 -27.59
C ASN A 40 -39.90 -11.25 -29.09
N SER A 41 -38.81 -11.88 -29.52
CA SER A 41 -38.61 -12.24 -30.93
C SER A 41 -39.62 -13.27 -31.46
N LYS A 42 -40.31 -14.03 -30.61
CA LYS A 42 -41.32 -15.00 -31.06
C LYS A 42 -42.67 -14.35 -31.33
N SER A 43 -43.11 -13.43 -30.47
CA SER A 43 -44.38 -12.71 -30.64
C SER A 43 -44.24 -11.40 -31.39
N GLN A 44 -43.01 -10.95 -31.67
CA GLN A 44 -42.72 -9.68 -32.37
C GLN A 44 -43.36 -8.47 -31.67
N ALA A 45 -43.37 -8.47 -30.34
CA ALA A 45 -43.95 -7.43 -29.52
C ALA A 45 -43.15 -7.15 -28.25
N TYR A 46 -43.34 -5.96 -27.67
CA TYR A 46 -42.80 -5.62 -26.35
C TYR A 46 -43.71 -6.15 -25.26
N GLU A 47 -43.23 -7.17 -24.55
CA GLU A 47 -43.95 -7.89 -23.50
C GLU A 47 -43.26 -7.73 -22.14
N THR A 48 -44.01 -7.96 -21.07
CA THR A 48 -43.44 -8.07 -19.73
C THR A 48 -42.81 -9.45 -19.58
N ILE A 49 -41.48 -9.49 -19.45
CA ILE A 49 -40.70 -10.70 -19.25
C ILE A 49 -40.27 -10.77 -17.79
N VAL A 50 -40.36 -11.97 -17.22
CA VAL A 50 -39.83 -12.29 -15.89
C VAL A 50 -38.43 -12.88 -16.08
N GLN A 51 -37.40 -12.12 -15.69
CA GLN A 51 -36.03 -12.59 -15.65
C GLN A 51 -35.71 -13.13 -14.26
N ARG A 52 -35.21 -14.37 -14.18
CA ARG A 52 -34.72 -14.97 -12.93
C ARG A 52 -33.21 -15.16 -12.99
N LYS A 53 -32.50 -14.75 -11.94
CA LYS A 53 -31.07 -15.06 -11.73
C LYS A 53 -30.97 -15.96 -10.52
N ILE A 54 -30.55 -17.20 -10.72
CA ILE A 54 -30.50 -18.23 -9.68
C ILE A 54 -29.06 -18.69 -9.54
N CYS A 55 -28.53 -18.59 -8.33
CA CYS A 55 -27.22 -19.12 -8.00
C CYS A 55 -27.24 -20.66 -8.07
N THR A 56 -26.28 -21.26 -8.77
CA THR A 56 -26.19 -22.72 -8.97
C THR A 56 -24.99 -23.36 -8.26
N THR A 57 -24.02 -22.55 -7.83
CA THR A 57 -22.78 -23.00 -7.16
C THR A 57 -22.29 -21.93 -6.21
N LEU A 58 -21.65 -22.32 -5.11
CA LEU A 58 -21.20 -21.42 -4.07
C LEU A 58 -19.68 -21.19 -4.10
N PRO A 59 -19.19 -19.93 -4.00
CA PRO A 59 -17.76 -19.64 -4.00
C PRO A 59 -17.14 -19.82 -2.60
N SER A 60 -15.82 -20.01 -2.52
CA SER A 60 -15.10 -20.06 -1.22
C SER A 60 -15.01 -18.69 -0.53
N ILE A 61 -15.17 -17.59 -1.28
CA ILE A 61 -15.27 -16.22 -0.78
C ILE A 61 -16.56 -15.63 -1.33
N LEU A 62 -17.45 -15.22 -0.42
CA LEU A 62 -18.71 -14.57 -0.74
C LEU A 62 -18.60 -13.08 -0.42
N ALA A 63 -18.36 -12.27 -1.46
CA ALA A 63 -18.32 -10.82 -1.36
C ALA A 63 -19.68 -10.22 -1.75
N LEU A 64 -20.24 -9.42 -0.85
CA LEU A 64 -21.57 -8.84 -0.97
C LEU A 64 -21.44 -7.32 -0.99
N SER A 65 -21.82 -6.69 -2.11
CA SER A 65 -22.12 -5.25 -2.09
C SER A 65 -23.41 -5.03 -1.33
N CYS A 66 -23.38 -4.16 -0.33
CA CYS A 66 -24.53 -3.84 0.50
C CYS A 66 -25.54 -2.95 -0.24
N ALA A 67 -25.11 -2.19 -1.26
CA ALA A 67 -25.98 -1.41 -2.15
C ALA A 67 -26.98 -0.48 -1.42
N CYS A 68 -26.59 0.07 -0.26
CA CYS A 68 -27.42 0.99 0.53
C CYS A 68 -26.63 2.12 1.21
N ALA A 69 -25.33 2.25 0.91
CA ALA A 69 -24.49 3.38 1.35
C ALA A 69 -24.54 4.52 0.33
N GLY A 70 -24.58 5.77 0.82
CA GLY A 70 -24.58 6.98 0.02
C GLY A 70 -25.94 7.35 -0.61
N ARG A 71 -26.45 8.53 -0.24
CA ARG A 71 -27.70 9.23 -0.66
C ARG A 71 -28.95 8.94 0.19
N LYS A 72 -29.79 9.99 0.31
CA LYS A 72 -31.09 10.12 1.02
C LYS A 72 -31.63 8.79 1.52
N GLU A 73 -31.45 8.48 2.81
CA GLU A 73 -31.93 7.27 3.52
C GLU A 73 -32.91 6.41 2.71
N GLU A 74 -32.37 5.58 1.81
CA GLU A 74 -33.18 4.63 1.06
C GLU A 74 -33.40 3.42 1.95
N ASP A 75 -34.59 2.83 1.81
CA ASP A 75 -35.18 1.86 2.73
C ASP A 75 -34.29 0.65 3.10
N GLY A 76 -33.24 0.37 2.30
CA GLY A 76 -32.22 -0.62 2.61
C GLY A 76 -31.44 -0.31 3.90
N LEU A 77 -31.04 0.93 4.16
CA LEU A 77 -30.30 1.28 5.38
C LEU A 77 -31.16 1.08 6.64
N ALA A 78 -32.48 1.33 6.53
CA ALA A 78 -33.42 1.05 7.61
C ALA A 78 -33.43 -0.43 7.99
N VAL A 79 -33.29 -1.35 7.03
CA VAL A 79 -33.15 -2.79 7.28
C VAL A 79 -31.88 -3.09 8.08
N TRP A 80 -30.74 -2.52 7.69
CA TRP A 80 -29.46 -2.73 8.40
C TRP A 80 -29.44 -2.17 9.82
N ARG A 81 -30.23 -1.13 10.08
CA ARG A 81 -30.41 -0.53 11.40
C ARG A 81 -31.36 -1.32 12.31
N THR A 82 -32.03 -2.35 11.79
CA THR A 82 -32.90 -3.19 12.64
C THR A 82 -32.05 -4.05 13.57
N THR A 83 -32.35 -4.02 14.87
CA THR A 83 -31.72 -4.92 15.83
C THR A 83 -32.66 -6.10 16.10
N PRO A 84 -32.24 -7.36 15.89
CA PRO A 84 -33.05 -8.53 16.20
C PRO A 84 -33.25 -8.75 17.71
N SER A 85 -32.41 -8.14 18.57
CA SER A 85 -32.50 -8.16 20.04
C SER A 85 -31.83 -6.90 20.65
N GLU A 86 -32.00 -6.63 21.95
CA GLU A 86 -31.41 -5.45 22.63
C GLU A 86 -29.88 -5.34 22.46
N ASN A 87 -29.19 -6.46 22.24
CA ASN A 87 -27.73 -6.53 22.02
C ASN A 87 -27.34 -7.21 20.67
N GLY A 88 -28.30 -7.39 19.75
CA GLY A 88 -28.09 -8.14 18.51
C GLY A 88 -27.76 -7.25 17.31
N HIS A 89 -26.81 -7.69 16.49
CA HIS A 89 -26.52 -7.06 15.19
C HIS A 89 -27.31 -7.73 14.06
N TRP A 90 -27.82 -6.94 13.10
CA TRP A 90 -28.50 -7.48 11.92
C TRP A 90 -27.58 -8.36 11.06
N LEU A 91 -26.33 -7.93 10.88
CA LEU A 91 -25.31 -8.70 10.18
C LEU A 91 -24.88 -9.90 11.04
N PRO A 92 -25.07 -11.16 10.62
CA PRO A 92 -24.61 -12.33 11.35
C PRO A 92 -23.10 -12.56 11.19
N GLU A 93 -22.49 -13.22 12.18
CA GLU A 93 -21.10 -13.67 12.05
C GLU A 93 -20.99 -14.92 11.17
N HIS A 94 -21.96 -15.82 11.23
CA HIS A 94 -21.98 -17.07 10.49
C HIS A 94 -23.26 -17.23 9.70
N VAL A 95 -23.13 -17.67 8.44
CA VAL A 95 -24.26 -18.02 7.58
C VAL A 95 -24.00 -19.36 6.88
N GLU A 96 -25.00 -20.19 6.76
CA GLU A 96 -24.99 -21.40 5.96
C GLU A 96 -25.86 -21.18 4.73
N VAL A 97 -25.31 -21.46 3.55
CA VAL A 97 -26.05 -21.42 2.29
C VAL A 97 -26.04 -22.82 1.70
N GLU A 98 -27.22 -23.32 1.36
CA GLU A 98 -27.45 -24.63 0.76
C GLU A 98 -28.34 -24.50 -0.48
N ILE A 99 -27.88 -25.05 -1.59
CA ILE A 99 -28.60 -25.12 -2.87
C ILE A 99 -29.04 -26.57 -3.07
N SER A 100 -30.35 -26.82 -3.05
CA SER A 100 -30.90 -28.15 -3.29
C SER A 100 -30.85 -28.55 -4.75
N ASP A 101 -31.12 -29.82 -5.02
CA ASP A 101 -31.10 -30.37 -6.39
C ASP A 101 -32.17 -29.78 -7.31
N ASP A 102 -33.30 -29.33 -6.75
CA ASP A 102 -34.34 -28.60 -7.48
C ASP A 102 -34.02 -27.10 -7.65
N GLY A 103 -32.86 -26.64 -7.17
CA GLY A 103 -32.37 -25.28 -7.31
C GLY A 103 -32.88 -24.29 -6.27
N ASN A 104 -33.69 -24.75 -5.30
CA ASN A 104 -34.08 -23.90 -4.18
C ASN A 104 -32.86 -23.55 -3.32
N ILE A 105 -32.86 -22.32 -2.80
CA ILE A 105 -31.77 -21.80 -1.99
C ILE A 105 -32.26 -21.64 -0.55
N PHE A 106 -31.57 -22.30 0.37
CA PHE A 106 -31.78 -22.20 1.80
C PHE A 106 -30.63 -21.40 2.40
N VAL A 107 -30.98 -20.37 3.15
CA VAL A 107 -30.01 -19.57 3.91
C VAL A 107 -30.37 -19.68 5.38
N ARG A 108 -29.39 -20.07 6.20
CA ARG A 108 -29.50 -20.14 7.65
C ARG A 108 -28.47 -19.21 8.27
N GLU A 109 -28.84 -18.51 9.31
CA GLU A 109 -27.93 -17.63 10.06
C GLU A 109 -27.81 -18.12 11.49
N LEU A 110 -26.60 -17.99 12.05
CA LEU A 110 -26.36 -18.33 13.44
C LEU A 110 -26.85 -17.18 14.33
N GLN A 111 -27.83 -17.46 15.18
CA GLN A 111 -28.32 -16.52 16.19
C GLN A 111 -28.04 -17.09 17.58
N VAL A 112 -27.85 -16.19 18.54
CA VAL A 112 -27.68 -16.56 19.95
C VAL A 112 -29.01 -16.37 20.65
N SER A 113 -29.53 -17.43 21.28
CA SER A 113 -30.78 -17.40 22.02
C SER A 113 -30.67 -16.53 23.27
N GLU A 114 -31.62 -15.62 23.45
CA GLU A 114 -31.68 -14.69 24.58
C GLU A 114 -31.88 -15.39 25.94
N LYS A 115 -32.43 -16.61 25.95
CA LYS A 115 -32.84 -17.29 27.20
C LYS A 115 -31.73 -18.07 27.87
N ASP A 116 -30.80 -18.60 27.09
CA ASP A 116 -29.80 -19.58 27.52
C ASP A 116 -28.42 -19.35 26.89
N GLY A 117 -28.28 -18.36 26.00
CA GLY A 117 -27.05 -18.10 25.27
C GLY A 117 -26.68 -19.20 24.28
N SER A 118 -27.61 -20.13 23.96
CA SER A 118 -27.33 -21.21 23.03
C SER A 118 -27.32 -20.73 21.59
N GLU A 119 -26.41 -21.29 20.79
CA GLU A 119 -26.33 -21.01 19.36
C GLU A 119 -27.39 -21.81 18.60
N VAL A 120 -28.26 -21.11 17.88
CA VAL A 120 -29.34 -21.71 17.08
C VAL A 120 -29.24 -21.22 15.64
N TRP A 121 -29.28 -22.17 14.70
CA TRP A 121 -29.37 -21.87 13.28
C TRP A 121 -30.82 -21.57 12.91
N VAL A 122 -31.07 -20.34 12.46
CA VAL A 122 -32.40 -19.88 12.05
C VAL A 122 -32.46 -19.83 10.52
N GLU A 123 -33.41 -20.54 9.93
CA GLU A 123 -33.61 -20.58 8.49
C GLU A 123 -34.45 -19.40 7.99
N SER A 124 -34.02 -18.79 6.89
CA SER A 124 -34.78 -17.74 6.19
C SER A 124 -36.09 -18.27 5.60
N ARG A 125 -37.03 -17.37 5.27
CA ARG A 125 -38.35 -17.76 4.76
C ARG A 125 -38.24 -18.62 3.49
N LYS A 126 -38.87 -19.79 3.48
CA LYS A 126 -38.88 -20.64 2.29
C LYS A 126 -39.67 -19.97 1.16
N VAL A 127 -39.05 -19.83 -0.01
CA VAL A 127 -39.69 -19.40 -1.26
C VAL A 127 -39.39 -20.44 -2.33
N ASP A 128 -40.39 -21.21 -2.71
CA ASP A 128 -40.24 -22.27 -3.71
C ASP A 128 -40.17 -21.70 -5.13
N LEU A 129 -39.23 -22.22 -5.92
CA LEU A 129 -39.13 -21.93 -7.34
C LEU A 129 -40.32 -22.52 -8.13
N PRO A 130 -40.73 -21.89 -9.25
CA PRO A 130 -41.71 -22.48 -10.17
C PRO A 130 -41.26 -23.84 -10.75
N ASN A 131 -42.20 -24.76 -10.98
CA ASN A 131 -41.91 -26.14 -11.41
C ASN A 131 -41.18 -26.23 -12.77
N ASP A 132 -41.49 -25.33 -13.70
CA ASP A 132 -40.83 -25.21 -15.01
C ASP A 132 -39.35 -24.84 -14.87
N VAL A 133 -39.05 -23.95 -13.92
CA VAL A 133 -37.67 -23.55 -13.59
C VAL A 133 -36.93 -24.70 -12.92
N LYS A 134 -37.55 -25.37 -11.94
CA LYS A 134 -36.97 -26.55 -11.26
C LYS A 134 -36.58 -27.64 -12.28
N THR A 135 -37.49 -27.96 -13.19
CA THR A 135 -37.23 -28.96 -14.26
C THR A 135 -36.04 -28.57 -15.14
N SER A 136 -35.95 -27.30 -15.50
CA SER A 136 -34.84 -26.78 -16.33
C SER A 136 -33.50 -26.84 -15.60
N LEU A 137 -33.47 -26.55 -14.29
CA LEU A 137 -32.26 -26.61 -13.48
C LEU A 137 -31.76 -28.05 -13.27
N VAL A 138 -32.67 -29.00 -13.05
CA VAL A 138 -32.34 -30.44 -12.97
C VAL A 138 -31.72 -30.92 -14.28
N GLN A 139 -32.26 -30.50 -15.43
CA GLN A 139 -31.73 -30.86 -16.74
C GLN A 139 -30.35 -30.24 -17.03
N ALA A 140 -30.05 -29.07 -16.46
CA ALA A 140 -28.79 -28.35 -16.70
C ALA A 140 -27.55 -29.01 -16.07
N HIS A 141 -27.70 -30.03 -15.21
CA HIS A 141 -26.59 -30.78 -14.58
C HIS A 141 -25.47 -29.86 -14.02
N THR A 142 -25.84 -28.91 -13.17
CA THR A 142 -24.89 -27.93 -12.61
C THR A 142 -23.94 -28.58 -11.61
N GLY A 143 -22.69 -28.87 -12.02
CA GLY A 143 -21.64 -29.36 -11.13
C GLY A 143 -21.06 -28.25 -10.25
N GLY A 144 -20.69 -28.55 -9.01
CA GLY A 144 -20.02 -27.63 -8.10
C GLY A 144 -20.42 -27.80 -6.64
N VAL A 145 -19.79 -27.03 -5.74
CA VAL A 145 -20.15 -27.04 -4.32
C VAL A 145 -21.47 -26.29 -4.12
N ARG A 146 -22.41 -26.95 -3.46
CA ARG A 146 -23.78 -26.45 -3.25
C ARG A 146 -24.11 -26.16 -1.80
N LYS A 147 -23.20 -26.47 -0.87
CA LYS A 147 -23.35 -26.16 0.55
C LYS A 147 -22.07 -25.57 1.12
N HIS A 148 -22.18 -24.41 1.74
CA HIS A 148 -21.08 -23.77 2.46
C HIS A 148 -21.59 -23.11 3.73
N ARG A 149 -20.86 -23.34 4.81
CA ARG A 149 -20.85 -22.50 6.00
C ARG A 149 -19.79 -21.42 5.82
N TYR A 150 -20.24 -20.19 5.99
CA TYR A 150 -19.50 -18.97 5.78
C TYR A 150 -19.32 -18.25 7.12
N ARG A 151 -18.14 -17.69 7.31
CA ARG A 151 -17.80 -16.83 8.46
C ARG A 151 -17.44 -15.43 7.97
N LEU A 152 -17.86 -14.41 8.71
CA LEU A 152 -17.57 -13.01 8.44
C LEU A 152 -16.07 -12.73 8.61
N GLU A 153 -15.44 -12.19 7.57
CA GLU A 153 -14.00 -11.89 7.53
C GLU A 153 -13.69 -10.41 7.38
N ALA A 154 -14.50 -9.65 6.65
CA ALA A 154 -14.26 -8.21 6.48
C ALA A 154 -15.55 -7.42 6.24
N VAL A 155 -15.53 -6.18 6.69
CA VAL A 155 -16.63 -5.21 6.55
C VAL A 155 -16.04 -3.86 6.17
N LEU A 156 -16.35 -3.40 4.96
CA LEU A 156 -16.08 -2.04 4.50
C LEU A 156 -17.30 -1.18 4.81
N SER A 157 -17.10 -0.10 5.55
CA SER A 157 -18.15 0.85 5.91
C SER A 157 -17.78 2.25 5.45
N PHE A 158 -18.79 3.08 5.21
CA PHE A 158 -18.64 4.52 5.04
C PHE A 158 -19.01 5.20 6.36
N VAL A 159 -18.13 6.05 6.87
CA VAL A 159 -18.33 6.84 8.09
C VAL A 159 -18.69 8.26 7.67
N ARG A 160 -19.84 8.73 8.15
CA ARG A 160 -20.39 10.07 7.91
C ARG A 160 -19.90 11.03 8.96
N ASP A 161 -19.02 11.94 8.56
CA ASP A 161 -18.44 12.93 9.48
C ASP A 161 -19.49 13.96 9.91
N ASP A 162 -20.45 14.27 9.02
CA ASP A 162 -21.59 15.17 9.27
C ASP A 162 -22.60 14.64 10.29
N LEU A 163 -22.56 13.33 10.57
CA LEU A 163 -23.43 12.66 11.54
C LEU A 163 -22.70 12.25 12.83
N ASP A 164 -21.41 12.56 12.96
CA ASP A 164 -20.67 12.35 14.20
C ASP A 164 -21.03 13.46 15.19
N PRO A 165 -21.67 13.14 16.34
CA PRO A 165 -22.09 14.15 17.32
C PRO A 165 -20.91 14.92 17.96
N ARG A 166 -19.66 14.49 17.76
CA ARG A 166 -18.46 15.19 18.23
C ARG A 166 -18.03 16.33 17.30
N TYR A 167 -18.42 16.29 16.03
CA TYR A 167 -18.20 17.36 15.07
C TYR A 167 -19.48 18.22 15.01
N GLY A 168 -19.53 19.24 15.86
CA GLY A 168 -20.64 20.20 15.85
C GLY A 168 -20.78 20.89 14.48
N SER A 169 -22.01 21.22 14.12
CA SER A 169 -22.43 21.79 12.81
C SER A 169 -21.82 23.16 12.44
N GLU A 170 -20.81 23.65 13.15
CA GLU A 170 -20.29 25.02 13.07
C GLU A 170 -18.86 25.14 12.51
N SER A 171 -18.17 24.04 12.18
CA SER A 171 -16.72 24.10 11.87
C SER A 171 -16.32 24.21 10.40
N MET A 172 -17.24 24.29 9.42
CA MET A 172 -16.86 24.35 7.99
C MET A 172 -17.55 25.48 7.20
N PRO A 173 -16.80 26.28 6.42
CA PRO A 173 -17.35 27.36 5.60
C PRO A 173 -18.20 26.81 4.44
N ALA A 174 -19.29 27.53 4.14
CA ALA A 174 -20.31 27.11 3.16
C ALA A 174 -19.83 27.03 1.70
N SER A 175 -18.60 27.44 1.40
CA SER A 175 -18.00 27.42 0.05
C SER A 175 -17.49 26.05 -0.40
N ASP A 176 -17.28 25.11 0.53
CA ASP A 176 -16.77 23.75 0.26
C ASP A 176 -17.83 22.66 0.37
N ARG A 177 -19.13 23.03 0.38
CA ARG A 177 -20.22 22.05 0.22
C ARG A 177 -20.23 21.54 -1.22
N ASP A 178 -19.27 20.70 -1.56
CA ASP A 178 -19.41 19.80 -2.70
C ASP A 178 -20.66 18.95 -2.42
N GLU A 179 -21.49 18.66 -3.42
CA GLU A 179 -22.75 17.89 -3.23
C GLU A 179 -22.52 16.41 -2.82
N GLY A 180 -21.29 16.06 -2.42
CA GLY A 180 -20.87 14.77 -1.90
C GLY A 180 -21.17 14.62 -0.41
N ALA A 181 -21.42 13.39 0.04
CA ALA A 181 -21.55 13.07 1.45
C ALA A 181 -20.19 13.23 2.14
N ASP A 182 -20.08 14.15 3.11
CA ASP A 182 -18.90 14.31 3.95
C ASP A 182 -18.64 13.01 4.73
N GLY A 183 -17.49 12.38 4.49
CA GLY A 183 -17.14 11.12 5.12
C GLY A 183 -16.04 10.34 4.41
N HIS A 184 -15.64 9.23 5.01
CA HIS A 184 -14.57 8.37 4.52
C HIS A 184 -14.86 6.88 4.73
N HIS A 185 -14.13 6.04 4.00
CA HIS A 185 -14.23 4.59 4.17
C HIS A 185 -13.35 4.09 5.32
N VAL A 186 -13.89 3.15 6.08
CA VAL A 186 -13.15 2.39 7.09
C VAL A 186 -13.33 0.88 6.85
N LEU A 187 -12.26 0.12 7.08
CA LEU A 187 -12.25 -1.32 6.87
C LEU A 187 -12.05 -2.03 8.21
N HIS A 188 -13.03 -2.83 8.63
CA HIS A 188 -12.87 -3.81 9.70
C HIS A 188 -12.49 -5.14 9.06
N VAL A 189 -11.42 -5.77 9.55
CA VAL A 189 -10.95 -7.05 9.01
C VAL A 189 -10.54 -7.98 10.13
N ARG A 190 -10.96 -9.24 10.02
CA ARG A 190 -10.54 -10.31 10.91
C ARG A 190 -9.10 -10.71 10.59
N VAL A 191 -8.30 -10.88 11.63
CA VAL A 191 -6.92 -11.34 11.53
C VAL A 191 -6.84 -12.71 12.18
N PRO A 192 -6.73 -13.80 11.38
CA PRO A 192 -6.65 -15.13 11.94
C PRO A 192 -5.41 -15.29 12.83
N ASN A 193 -5.54 -15.97 13.97
CA ASN A 193 -4.42 -16.23 14.89
C ASN A 193 -3.26 -16.95 14.18
N SER A 194 -3.59 -17.83 13.22
CA SER A 194 -2.61 -18.49 12.36
C SER A 194 -1.77 -17.53 11.50
N TYR A 195 -2.37 -16.43 11.01
CA TYR A 195 -1.65 -15.39 10.26
C TYR A 195 -0.75 -14.58 11.20
N GLN A 196 -1.28 -14.12 12.33
CA GLN A 196 -0.52 -13.37 13.34
C GLN A 196 0.69 -14.17 13.83
N LYS A 197 0.51 -15.47 14.10
CA LYS A 197 1.60 -16.39 14.46
C LYS A 197 2.68 -16.46 13.40
N ARG A 198 2.32 -16.55 12.11
CA ARG A 198 3.30 -16.55 11.00
C ARG A 198 4.06 -15.22 10.92
N CYS A 199 3.37 -14.09 11.06
CA CYS A 199 4.00 -12.77 11.06
C CYS A 199 4.99 -12.61 12.23
N LEU A 200 4.57 -12.98 13.44
CA LEU A 200 5.43 -12.95 14.62
C LEU A 200 6.61 -13.91 14.48
N ALA A 201 6.40 -15.12 13.96
CA ALA A 201 7.49 -16.07 13.70
C ALA A 201 8.53 -15.49 12.73
N ARG A 202 8.09 -14.85 11.63
CA ARG A 202 8.97 -14.18 10.67
C ARG A 202 9.73 -13.01 11.31
N GLN A 203 9.06 -12.20 12.13
CA GLN A 203 9.73 -11.11 12.87
C GLN A 203 10.79 -11.64 13.83
N ARG A 204 10.51 -12.76 14.52
CA ARG A 204 11.48 -13.42 15.40
C ARG A 204 12.69 -13.91 14.62
N GLU A 205 12.46 -14.62 13.52
CA GLU A 205 13.52 -15.11 12.63
C GLU A 205 14.40 -13.97 12.13
N GLN A 206 13.81 -12.86 11.66
CA GLN A 206 14.54 -11.68 11.22
C GLN A 206 15.38 -11.05 12.35
N ALA A 207 14.84 -10.95 13.56
CA ALA A 207 15.57 -10.42 14.70
C ALA A 207 16.74 -11.34 15.10
N GLU A 208 16.52 -12.65 15.14
CA GLU A 208 17.55 -13.65 15.44
C GLU A 208 18.66 -13.68 14.37
N GLU A 209 18.30 -13.60 13.09
CA GLU A 209 19.25 -13.47 11.98
C GLU A 209 20.05 -12.17 12.08
N HIS A 210 19.41 -11.06 12.46
CA HIS A 210 20.11 -9.79 12.66
C HIS A 210 21.15 -9.89 13.77
N VAL A 211 20.82 -10.50 14.91
CA VAL A 211 21.79 -10.73 16.00
C VAL A 211 22.93 -11.64 15.56
N LYS A 212 22.63 -12.76 14.89
CA LYS A 212 23.65 -13.69 14.36
C LYS A 212 24.59 -13.03 13.35
N SER A 213 24.03 -12.28 12.41
CA SER A 213 24.81 -11.59 11.37
C SER A 213 25.61 -10.42 11.96
N PHE A 214 25.14 -9.80 13.04
CA PHE A 214 25.88 -8.77 13.77
C PHE A 214 27.17 -9.36 14.35
N GLU A 215 27.10 -10.57 14.90
CA GLU A 215 28.25 -11.30 15.46
C GLU A 215 29.16 -11.92 14.38
N ALA A 216 28.59 -12.45 13.29
CA ALA A 216 29.32 -13.23 12.29
C ALA A 216 29.91 -12.42 11.12
N GLU A 217 29.21 -11.41 10.61
CA GLU A 217 29.59 -10.69 9.38
C GLU A 217 30.25 -9.31 9.64
N LYS A 218 30.52 -8.96 10.91
CA LYS A 218 30.91 -7.60 11.32
C LYS A 218 29.99 -6.54 10.69
N LEU A 219 28.67 -6.67 10.83
CA LEU A 219 27.71 -5.69 10.29
C LEU A 219 27.95 -4.25 10.75
N GLN A 220 28.69 -4.04 11.86
CA GLN A 220 29.22 -2.73 12.25
C GLN A 220 30.00 -2.03 11.13
N ASP A 221 30.65 -2.77 10.26
CA ASP A 221 31.47 -2.27 9.15
C ASP A 221 30.62 -1.90 7.92
N ARG A 222 29.35 -2.34 7.85
CA ARG A 222 28.46 -2.08 6.71
C ARG A 222 27.65 -0.78 6.83
N TRP A 223 27.70 -0.08 7.97
CA TRP A 223 27.08 1.24 8.23
C TRP A 223 25.67 1.50 7.64
N THR A 224 24.87 0.44 7.53
CA THR A 224 23.45 0.51 7.17
C THR A 224 22.66 1.32 8.22
N LEU A 225 21.43 1.75 7.92
CA LEU A 225 20.61 2.47 8.90
C LEU A 225 20.35 1.67 10.18
N THR A 226 20.38 0.33 10.12
CA THR A 226 20.28 -0.54 11.30
C THR A 226 21.58 -0.73 12.07
N SER A 227 22.76 -0.40 11.52
CA SER A 227 24.04 -0.73 12.16
C SER A 227 24.29 0.03 13.47
N LYS A 228 23.56 1.12 13.71
CA LYS A 228 23.61 1.90 14.95
C LYS A 228 22.70 1.34 16.06
N LEU A 229 21.89 0.32 15.76
CA LEU A 229 21.01 -0.30 16.75
C LEU A 229 21.83 -1.19 17.69
N ASP A 230 21.54 -1.07 18.99
CA ASP A 230 22.14 -1.93 20.01
C ASP A 230 21.62 -3.38 19.85
N PRO A 231 22.51 -4.38 19.68
CA PRO A 231 22.12 -5.79 19.57
C PRO A 231 21.27 -6.28 20.74
N SER A 232 21.47 -5.73 21.94
CA SER A 232 20.69 -6.10 23.13
C SER A 232 19.21 -5.68 23.00
N LEU A 233 18.92 -4.57 22.33
CA LEU A 233 17.55 -4.13 22.03
C LEU A 233 16.88 -5.07 21.04
N VAL A 234 17.62 -5.53 20.02
CA VAL A 234 17.10 -6.47 19.01
C VAL A 234 16.82 -7.83 19.65
N ALA A 235 17.73 -8.32 20.51
CA ALA A 235 17.53 -9.56 21.27
C ALA A 235 16.32 -9.46 22.21
N LYS A 236 16.17 -8.34 22.94
CA LYS A 236 14.98 -8.10 23.78
C LYS A 236 13.69 -8.13 22.96
N ARG A 237 13.71 -7.58 21.74
CA ARG A 237 12.56 -7.62 20.82
C ARG A 237 12.20 -9.05 20.41
N ALA A 238 13.19 -9.91 20.15
CA ALA A 238 12.95 -11.32 19.84
C ALA A 238 12.25 -12.06 21.00
N GLU A 239 12.62 -11.78 22.25
CA GLU A 239 11.95 -12.36 23.43
C GLU A 239 10.51 -11.84 23.59
N ILE A 240 10.25 -10.54 23.39
CA ILE A 240 8.89 -9.98 23.40
C ILE A 240 8.00 -10.67 22.34
N VAL A 241 8.55 -10.90 21.14
CA VAL A 241 7.83 -11.59 20.06
C VAL A 241 7.53 -13.04 20.44
N LYS A 242 8.43 -13.72 21.13
CA LYS A 242 8.23 -15.09 21.61
C LYS A 242 7.12 -15.18 22.65
N GLU A 243 7.06 -14.23 23.59
CA GLU A 243 5.94 -14.11 24.53
C GLU A 243 4.62 -13.84 23.79
N SER A 244 4.65 -12.95 22.80
CA SER A 244 3.48 -12.65 21.95
C SER A 244 2.96 -13.89 21.22
N ILE A 245 3.84 -14.74 20.68
CA ILE A 245 3.46 -16.02 20.05
C ILE A 245 2.76 -16.95 21.06
N SER A 246 3.29 -17.05 22.28
CA SER A 246 2.69 -17.85 23.35
C SER A 246 1.29 -17.37 23.72
N ASN A 247 1.06 -16.05 23.72
CA ASN A 247 -0.24 -15.47 23.97
C ASN A 247 -1.24 -15.77 22.83
N VAL A 248 -0.80 -15.69 21.57
CA VAL A 248 -1.64 -16.06 20.40
C VAL A 248 -2.01 -17.55 20.44
N ASP A 249 -1.10 -18.42 20.89
CA ASP A 249 -1.38 -19.86 21.04
C ASP A 249 -2.44 -20.17 22.12
N LYS A 250 -2.65 -19.27 23.07
CA LYS A 250 -3.69 -19.39 24.10
C LYS A 250 -5.03 -18.78 23.68
N ALA A 251 -5.04 -17.95 22.63
CA ALA A 251 -6.24 -17.23 22.20
C ALA A 251 -7.24 -18.18 21.51
N THR A 252 -8.50 -18.11 21.92
CA THR A 252 -9.60 -18.94 21.40
C THR A 252 -10.34 -18.29 20.23
N THR A 253 -10.27 -16.97 20.11
CA THR A 253 -10.93 -16.17 19.06
C THR A 253 -9.90 -15.46 18.20
N ASP A 254 -10.25 -15.20 16.94
CA ASP A 254 -9.45 -14.39 16.02
C ASP A 254 -9.55 -12.89 16.38
N ASP A 255 -8.45 -12.16 16.24
CA ASP A 255 -8.40 -10.71 16.43
C ASP A 255 -9.12 -9.94 15.30
N TRP A 256 -9.49 -8.69 15.57
CA TRP A 256 -10.04 -7.76 14.57
C TRP A 256 -9.23 -6.47 14.52
N LEU A 257 -9.01 -5.96 13.31
CA LEU A 257 -8.36 -4.68 13.06
C LEU A 257 -9.30 -3.71 12.35
N LEU A 258 -9.22 -2.45 12.73
CA LEU A 258 -9.82 -1.31 12.06
C LEU A 258 -8.74 -0.55 11.28
N PHE A 259 -8.94 -0.40 9.98
CA PHE A 259 -8.15 0.44 9.09
C PHE A 259 -8.95 1.70 8.76
N ASN A 260 -8.49 2.84 9.28
CA ASN A 260 -8.98 4.17 8.93
C ASN A 260 -7.84 4.96 8.28
N GLY A 261 -7.70 4.84 6.96
CA GLY A 261 -6.53 5.36 6.24
C GLY A 261 -5.24 4.73 6.76
N PHE A 262 -4.31 5.57 7.24
CA PHE A 262 -3.05 5.13 7.85
C PHE A 262 -3.16 4.81 9.35
N VAL A 263 -4.31 5.10 9.98
CA VAL A 263 -4.56 4.77 11.39
C VAL A 263 -5.10 3.35 11.48
N VAL A 264 -4.30 2.46 12.05
CA VAL A 264 -4.67 1.05 12.25
C VAL A 264 -4.80 0.78 13.75
N GLY A 265 -5.94 0.25 14.18
CA GLY A 265 -6.25 -0.03 15.58
C GLY A 265 -6.84 -1.43 15.78
N SER A 266 -6.73 -1.96 17.00
CA SER A 266 -7.48 -3.15 17.40
C SER A 266 -8.95 -2.80 17.60
N THR A 267 -9.85 -3.72 17.27
CA THR A 267 -11.30 -3.58 17.44
C THR A 267 -11.91 -4.95 17.75
N VAL A 268 -13.24 -4.99 17.88
CA VAL A 268 -14.00 -6.21 18.16
C VAL A 268 -15.01 -6.46 17.04
N ILE A 269 -15.57 -7.68 16.99
CA ILE A 269 -16.51 -8.04 15.94
C ILE A 269 -17.83 -7.27 16.05
N GLU A 270 -18.23 -6.93 17.28
CA GLU A 270 -19.42 -6.16 17.60
C GLU A 270 -19.35 -4.79 16.92
N ASP A 271 -18.21 -4.09 17.03
CA ASP A 271 -17.96 -2.83 16.34
C ASP A 271 -18.05 -2.99 14.83
N ALA A 272 -17.47 -4.06 14.26
CA ALA A 272 -17.53 -4.33 12.83
C ALA A 272 -18.99 -4.50 12.34
N ARG A 273 -19.86 -5.08 13.16
CA ARG A 273 -21.28 -5.36 12.87
C ARG A 273 -22.26 -4.27 13.35
N ALA A 274 -21.78 -3.25 14.06
CA ALA A 274 -22.60 -2.18 14.64
C ALA A 274 -23.12 -1.19 13.59
N PHE A 275 -24.17 -1.56 12.85
CA PHE A 275 -24.87 -0.68 11.90
C PHE A 275 -26.14 -0.02 12.47
N HIS A 276 -26.40 -0.20 13.77
CA HIS A 276 -27.44 0.54 14.48
C HIS A 276 -27.05 2.01 14.71
N VAL A 277 -25.75 2.34 14.63
CA VAL A 277 -25.26 3.72 14.79
C VAL A 277 -25.54 4.55 13.53
N PRO A 278 -25.93 5.83 13.67
CA PRO A 278 -26.42 6.63 12.55
C PRO A 278 -25.33 7.01 11.54
N PHE A 279 -24.09 7.19 12.01
CA PHE A 279 -22.96 7.67 11.19
C PHE A 279 -22.25 6.58 10.39
N LYS A 280 -22.59 5.30 10.58
CA LYS A 280 -21.88 4.18 9.93
C LYS A 280 -22.79 3.48 8.94
N GLU A 281 -22.41 3.51 7.67
CA GLU A 281 -23.15 2.90 6.56
C GLU A 281 -22.40 1.67 6.02
N PRO A 282 -23.09 0.56 5.71
CA PRO A 282 -22.47 -0.65 5.17
C PRO A 282 -22.22 -0.52 3.66
N CYS A 283 -20.99 -0.73 3.20
CA CYS A 283 -20.64 -0.69 1.78
C CYS A 283 -20.45 -2.09 1.18
N LEU A 284 -19.58 -2.89 1.82
CA LEU A 284 -19.22 -4.22 1.33
C LEU A 284 -18.94 -5.16 2.50
N VAL A 285 -19.46 -6.38 2.41
CA VAL A 285 -19.25 -7.43 3.40
C VAL A 285 -18.62 -8.65 2.73
N VAL A 286 -17.60 -9.22 3.36
CA VAL A 286 -16.90 -10.41 2.86
C VAL A 286 -17.03 -11.54 3.86
N PHE A 287 -17.56 -12.65 3.37
CA PHE A 287 -17.58 -13.93 4.07
C PHE A 287 -16.61 -14.92 3.42
N ARG A 288 -16.02 -15.81 4.23
CA ARG A 288 -15.17 -16.92 3.78
C ARG A 288 -15.75 -18.26 4.20
N SER A 289 -15.67 -19.23 3.30
CA SER A 289 -16.07 -20.61 3.57
C SER A 289 -15.20 -21.23 4.65
N VAL A 290 -15.85 -21.83 5.66
CA VAL A 290 -15.22 -22.58 6.74
C VAL A 290 -15.00 -24.05 6.34
N ASP A 291 -15.87 -24.59 5.48
CA ASP A 291 -15.80 -25.99 5.05
C ASP A 291 -14.70 -26.22 4.01
N ALA A 292 -14.42 -25.22 3.18
CA ALA A 292 -13.37 -25.24 2.17
C ALA A 292 -12.63 -23.89 2.16
N PRO A 293 -11.85 -23.58 3.21
CA PRO A 293 -11.11 -22.34 3.24
C PRO A 293 -10.17 -22.28 2.02
N PRO A 294 -10.04 -21.13 1.36
CA PRO A 294 -9.08 -20.98 0.28
C PRO A 294 -7.70 -21.40 0.79
N LYS A 295 -7.01 -22.25 0.02
CA LYS A 295 -5.67 -22.71 0.39
C LYS A 295 -4.79 -21.48 0.55
N ASN A 296 -4.37 -21.20 1.78
CA ASN A 296 -3.30 -20.27 2.09
C ASN A 296 -1.97 -20.92 1.66
N GLU A 297 -1.80 -21.18 0.37
CA GLU A 297 -0.44 -21.30 -0.17
C GLU A 297 0.17 -19.93 0.08
N GLY A 298 0.95 -19.82 1.16
CA GLY A 298 1.53 -18.54 1.58
C GLY A 298 2.06 -17.86 0.35
N ILE A 299 1.56 -16.66 0.06
CA ILE A 299 1.88 -15.91 -1.16
C ILE A 299 3.39 -15.92 -1.25
N LYS A 300 3.95 -16.81 -2.07
CA LYS A 300 5.37 -16.78 -2.38
C LYS A 300 5.46 -15.54 -3.24
N ASP A 301 6.14 -14.52 -2.73
CA ASP A 301 6.44 -13.35 -3.54
C ASP A 301 6.99 -13.87 -4.88
N PRO A 302 6.35 -13.53 -6.01
CA PRO A 302 6.76 -14.08 -7.29
C PRO A 302 8.21 -13.68 -7.52
N THR A 303 9.10 -14.66 -7.64
CA THR A 303 10.52 -14.40 -7.85
C THR A 303 10.69 -13.59 -9.12
N ILE A 304 11.23 -12.38 -8.99
CA ILE A 304 11.42 -11.51 -10.14
C ILE A 304 12.54 -12.09 -11.01
N SER A 305 12.22 -12.35 -12.27
CA SER A 305 13.21 -12.83 -13.24
C SER A 305 14.23 -11.73 -13.56
N SER A 306 15.51 -12.10 -13.71
CA SER A 306 16.56 -11.20 -14.21
C SER A 306 16.25 -10.60 -15.59
N ALA A 307 15.28 -11.17 -16.32
CA ALA A 307 14.73 -10.62 -17.55
C ALA A 307 14.27 -9.16 -17.43
N VAL A 308 13.86 -8.70 -16.23
CA VAL A 308 13.45 -7.30 -16.02
C VAL A 308 14.61 -6.32 -16.22
N MET A 309 15.86 -6.77 -16.12
CA MET A 309 17.07 -5.99 -16.36
C MET A 309 17.48 -5.96 -17.85
N MET A 310 16.78 -6.68 -18.74
CA MET A 310 17.04 -6.61 -20.18
C MET A 310 16.69 -5.21 -20.72
N GLY A 311 17.60 -4.64 -21.52
CA GLY A 311 17.50 -3.27 -22.05
C GLY A 311 18.36 -2.24 -21.32
N SER A 312 19.06 -2.62 -20.24
CA SER A 312 20.07 -1.76 -19.62
C SER A 312 21.26 -1.49 -20.56
N PRO A 313 21.96 -0.33 -20.40
CA PRO A 313 23.03 0.11 -21.31
C PRO A 313 24.17 -0.89 -21.46
N ASP A 314 24.45 -1.66 -20.41
CA ASP A 314 25.59 -2.56 -20.37
C ASP A 314 25.27 -3.95 -20.99
N ARG A 315 25.24 -4.00 -22.31
CA ARG A 315 25.06 -5.24 -23.09
C ARG A 315 26.16 -6.27 -22.82
N ASN A 316 27.31 -5.87 -22.27
CA ASN A 316 28.43 -6.77 -22.01
C ASN A 316 28.23 -7.63 -20.75
N LEU A 317 27.44 -7.19 -19.78
CA LEU A 317 27.06 -8.00 -18.60
C LEU A 317 26.06 -9.12 -18.95
N LEU A 318 25.26 -8.93 -20.00
CA LEU A 318 24.16 -9.82 -20.39
C LEU A 318 24.57 -10.98 -21.31
N GLY A 319 25.82 -11.02 -21.79
CA GLY A 319 26.34 -12.10 -22.64
C GLY A 319 26.61 -13.42 -21.91
N ARG A 320 26.54 -13.43 -20.58
CA ARG A 320 26.65 -14.62 -19.74
C ARG A 320 25.34 -14.77 -18.98
N GLY A 321 24.56 -15.81 -19.27
CA GLY A 321 23.34 -16.16 -18.54
C GLY A 321 23.61 -16.65 -17.12
N ASP A 322 24.42 -15.90 -16.37
CA ASP A 322 25.03 -16.31 -15.11
C ASP A 322 24.44 -15.48 -13.97
N SER A 323 23.98 -16.14 -12.91
CA SER A 323 23.37 -15.49 -11.73
C SER A 323 24.32 -14.51 -11.03
N ASP A 324 25.63 -14.68 -11.22
CA ASP A 324 26.72 -13.86 -10.70
C ASP A 324 26.94 -12.53 -11.44
N ALA A 325 26.28 -12.34 -12.60
CA ALA A 325 26.40 -11.10 -13.37
C ALA A 325 25.83 -9.88 -12.63
N PHE A 326 24.83 -10.08 -11.76
CA PHE A 326 24.16 -9.01 -11.01
C PHE A 326 24.58 -8.99 -9.54
N PRO A 327 24.56 -7.82 -8.87
CA PRO A 327 24.80 -7.71 -7.44
C PRO A 327 23.85 -8.60 -6.60
N GLY A 328 24.38 -9.24 -5.58
CA GLY A 328 23.66 -10.15 -4.67
C GLY A 328 23.60 -9.63 -3.23
N ARG A 329 23.38 -10.57 -2.29
CA ARG A 329 23.22 -10.25 -0.87
C ARG A 329 24.48 -9.61 -0.31
N GLY A 330 24.36 -8.37 0.16
CA GLY A 330 25.46 -7.61 0.77
C GLY A 330 26.34 -6.84 -0.23
N ASP A 331 26.16 -7.03 -1.54
CA ASP A 331 26.77 -6.17 -2.54
C ASP A 331 26.11 -4.78 -2.52
N MET A 332 26.89 -3.75 -2.81
CA MET A 332 26.42 -2.37 -2.80
C MET A 332 26.06 -1.89 -4.20
N VAL A 333 24.94 -1.17 -4.29
CA VAL A 333 24.50 -0.50 -5.51
C VAL A 333 24.24 0.96 -5.18
N ALA A 334 24.94 1.88 -5.85
CA ALA A 334 24.65 3.30 -5.70
C ALA A 334 23.35 3.64 -6.44
N PHE A 335 22.46 4.39 -5.82
CA PHE A 335 21.14 4.71 -6.34
C PHE A 335 20.84 6.19 -6.18
N ASP A 336 20.28 6.76 -7.23
CA ASP A 336 19.68 8.09 -7.25
C ASP A 336 18.53 8.11 -8.28
N ALA A 337 17.57 9.01 -8.08
CA ALA A 337 16.37 9.11 -8.90
C ALA A 337 15.91 10.56 -9.06
N GLU A 338 15.37 10.86 -10.24
CA GLU A 338 14.83 12.18 -10.56
C GLU A 338 13.32 12.16 -10.70
N PHE A 339 12.70 13.29 -10.36
CA PHE A 339 11.24 13.42 -10.31
C PHE A 339 10.72 14.58 -11.14
N VAL A 340 9.48 14.45 -11.57
CA VAL A 340 8.67 15.52 -12.16
C VAL A 340 7.41 15.73 -11.32
N SER A 341 6.82 16.92 -11.39
CA SER A 341 5.55 17.22 -10.75
C SER A 341 4.38 16.84 -11.66
N THR A 342 3.44 16.05 -11.17
CA THR A 342 2.17 15.74 -11.86
C THR A 342 1.00 16.53 -11.31
N GLN A 343 1.21 17.30 -10.24
CA GLN A 343 0.18 18.09 -9.59
C GLN A 343 0.81 19.24 -8.79
N GLU A 344 0.29 20.45 -8.94
CA GLU A 344 0.72 21.63 -8.18
C GLU A 344 0.17 21.65 -6.76
N GLU A 345 0.90 22.33 -5.87
CA GLU A 345 0.42 22.67 -4.53
C GLU A 345 -0.76 23.65 -4.64
N ASN A 346 -1.87 23.35 -3.97
CA ASN A 346 -2.93 24.33 -3.72
C ASN A 346 -2.88 24.71 -2.24
N SER A 347 -2.56 25.96 -1.95
CA SER A 347 -2.50 26.47 -0.59
C SER A 347 -3.03 27.90 -0.53
N TYR A 348 -3.62 28.27 0.59
CA TYR A 348 -4.00 29.64 0.88
C TYR A 348 -3.52 30.01 2.27
N VAL A 349 -3.35 31.30 2.52
CA VAL A 349 -3.06 31.82 3.86
C VAL A 349 -4.39 32.21 4.47
N ASN A 350 -4.75 31.63 5.61
CA ASN A 350 -5.99 31.98 6.30
C ASN A 350 -5.87 33.36 6.99
N ASP A 351 -6.99 33.85 7.53
CA ASP A 351 -7.05 35.15 8.21
C ASP A 351 -6.16 35.23 9.47
N SER A 352 -5.70 34.09 10.00
CA SER A 352 -4.74 34.01 11.11
C SER A 352 -3.28 33.96 10.67
N GLY A 353 -2.99 34.08 9.37
CA GLY A 353 -1.64 34.11 8.81
C GLY A 353 -1.00 32.72 8.64
N GLN A 354 -1.75 31.64 8.84
CA GLN A 354 -1.27 30.27 8.65
C GLN A 354 -1.45 29.84 7.19
N LYS A 355 -0.39 29.29 6.58
CA LYS A 355 -0.48 28.64 5.27
C LYS A 355 -1.20 27.30 5.44
N VAL A 356 -2.39 27.19 4.88
CA VAL A 356 -3.18 25.96 4.83
C VAL A 356 -3.00 25.37 3.43
N SER A 357 -2.29 24.25 3.34
CA SER A 357 -2.13 23.50 2.10
C SER A 357 -3.31 22.55 1.95
N LEU A 358 -4.23 22.88 1.03
CA LEU A 358 -5.38 22.05 0.68
C LEU A 358 -4.96 20.81 -0.10
N ARG A 359 -3.89 20.94 -0.88
CA ARG A 359 -3.38 19.87 -1.74
C ARG A 359 -1.88 20.01 -1.88
N GLU A 360 -1.15 18.96 -1.55
CA GLU A 360 0.31 18.92 -1.68
C GLU A 360 0.74 18.67 -3.14
N THR A 361 1.95 19.11 -3.46
CA THR A 361 2.62 18.77 -4.73
C THR A 361 2.79 17.26 -4.79
N ARG A 362 2.45 16.67 -5.94
CA ARG A 362 2.66 15.24 -6.16
C ARG A 362 3.73 15.01 -7.19
N HIS A 363 4.74 14.27 -6.77
CA HIS A 363 5.88 13.90 -7.62
C HIS A 363 5.69 12.52 -8.24
N ALA A 364 6.24 12.34 -9.44
CA ALA A 364 6.34 11.07 -10.13
C ALA A 364 7.78 10.82 -10.57
N LEU A 365 8.19 9.56 -10.50
CA LEU A 365 9.51 9.10 -10.96
C LEU A 365 9.69 9.36 -12.47
N ALA A 366 10.82 9.97 -12.83
CA ALA A 366 11.15 10.37 -14.20
C ALA A 366 12.50 9.85 -14.69
N ARG A 367 13.45 9.52 -13.81
CA ARG A 367 14.70 8.82 -14.15
C ARG A 367 15.16 7.99 -12.95
N ILE A 368 15.79 6.85 -13.22
CA ILE A 368 16.49 6.04 -12.21
C ILE A 368 17.89 5.70 -12.68
N SER A 369 18.87 5.88 -11.80
CA SER A 369 20.26 5.51 -12.06
C SER A 369 20.76 4.57 -10.96
N LEU A 370 21.25 3.39 -11.36
CA LEU A 370 21.77 2.35 -10.48
C LEU A 370 23.18 1.98 -10.91
N LEU A 371 24.15 2.07 -10.01
CA LEU A 371 25.56 1.81 -10.30
C LEU A 371 26.07 0.62 -9.48
N ASP A 372 26.72 -0.34 -10.14
CA ASP A 372 27.34 -1.50 -9.51
C ASP A 372 28.70 -1.13 -8.89
N CYS A 373 28.78 -1.22 -7.56
CA CYS A 373 29.94 -0.79 -6.79
C CYS A 373 30.97 -1.90 -6.49
N ARG A 374 30.79 -3.13 -7.03
CA ARG A 374 31.65 -4.29 -6.70
C ARG A 374 33.12 -4.12 -7.12
N ALA A 375 33.39 -3.49 -8.26
CA ALA A 375 34.75 -3.35 -8.80
C ALA A 375 35.43 -2.08 -8.27
N ASN A 376 36.02 -2.09 -7.07
CA ASN A 376 36.55 -0.86 -6.45
C ASN A 376 37.74 -1.05 -5.49
N GLU A 377 38.89 -1.52 -5.98
CA GLU A 377 40.15 -1.42 -5.24
C GLU A 377 40.90 -0.12 -5.61
N GLY A 378 41.13 0.77 -4.63
CA GLY A 378 41.92 2.00 -4.78
C GLY A 378 41.29 3.29 -4.23
N TRP A 379 42.10 4.33 -3.98
CA TRP A 379 41.65 5.69 -3.67
C TRP A 379 42.33 6.70 -4.62
N PRO A 380 41.56 7.57 -5.32
CA PRO A 380 40.10 7.59 -5.39
C PRO A 380 39.53 6.27 -5.98
N PRO A 381 38.30 5.86 -5.61
CA PRO A 381 37.71 4.64 -6.16
C PRO A 381 37.55 4.77 -7.68
N SER A 382 37.65 3.65 -8.39
CA SER A 382 37.28 3.62 -9.80
C SER A 382 35.79 3.99 -9.94
N PRO A 383 35.37 4.61 -11.05
CA PRO A 383 33.96 4.91 -11.24
C PRO A 383 33.16 3.58 -11.29
N PRO A 384 32.06 3.45 -10.53
CA PRO A 384 31.22 2.27 -10.57
C PRO A 384 30.57 2.12 -11.96
N ASN A 385 30.28 0.87 -12.36
CA ASN A 385 29.68 0.59 -13.65
C ASN A 385 28.17 0.92 -13.63
N ILE A 386 27.66 1.54 -14.70
CA ILE A 386 26.24 1.88 -14.81
C ILE A 386 25.44 0.61 -15.11
N LEU A 387 24.66 0.15 -14.13
CA LEU A 387 23.78 -1.01 -14.26
C LEU A 387 22.42 -0.64 -14.89
N VAL A 388 21.87 0.50 -14.49
CA VAL A 388 20.62 1.06 -15.03
C VAL A 388 20.77 2.56 -15.13
N ASP A 389 20.34 3.14 -16.24
CA ASP A 389 20.13 4.58 -16.39
C ASP A 389 18.92 4.78 -17.32
N ASP A 390 17.74 4.66 -16.73
CA ASP A 390 16.48 4.60 -17.46
C ASP A 390 15.62 5.83 -17.17
N TYR A 391 14.97 6.34 -18.20
CA TYR A 391 13.97 7.39 -18.08
C TYR A 391 12.60 6.74 -17.90
N VAL A 392 11.76 7.30 -17.04
CA VAL A 392 10.48 6.73 -16.63
C VAL A 392 9.36 7.63 -17.09
N LEU A 393 8.47 7.10 -17.93
CA LEU A 393 7.29 7.84 -18.41
C LEU A 393 6.17 7.80 -17.36
N PRO A 394 5.80 8.91 -16.70
CA PRO A 394 4.71 8.91 -15.74
C PRO A 394 3.37 8.55 -16.41
N ARG A 395 2.45 7.96 -15.64
CA ARG A 395 1.09 7.66 -16.12
C ARG A 395 0.21 8.90 -16.26
N GLU A 396 0.55 9.92 -15.47
CA GLU A 396 -0.18 11.19 -15.42
C GLU A 396 0.56 12.26 -16.20
N PRO A 397 -0.14 13.26 -16.75
CA PRO A 397 0.50 14.39 -17.39
C PRO A 397 1.45 15.12 -16.44
N VAL A 398 2.62 15.48 -16.96
CA VAL A 398 3.59 16.30 -16.24
C VAL A 398 3.12 17.74 -16.26
N VAL A 399 3.05 18.36 -15.08
CA VAL A 399 2.72 19.79 -14.90
C VAL A 399 3.99 20.62 -14.88
N ASP A 400 5.01 20.15 -14.16
CA ASP A 400 6.34 20.77 -14.14
C ASP A 400 7.43 19.70 -14.19
N TYR A 401 8.39 19.86 -15.09
CA TYR A 401 9.52 18.95 -15.26
C TYR A 401 10.60 19.14 -14.20
N LEU A 402 10.57 20.25 -13.45
CA LEU A 402 11.56 20.59 -12.44
C LEU A 402 12.99 20.57 -13.01
N THR A 403 13.18 20.92 -14.28
CA THR A 403 14.43 20.68 -15.05
C THR A 403 15.70 21.16 -14.35
N ARG A 404 15.63 22.27 -13.61
CA ARG A 404 16.76 22.78 -12.82
C ARG A 404 17.24 21.77 -11.76
N PHE A 405 16.30 21.07 -11.14
CA PHE A 405 16.54 20.12 -10.07
C PHE A 405 16.57 18.67 -10.53
N SER A 406 16.04 18.36 -11.72
CA SER A 406 15.88 16.99 -12.21
C SER A 406 16.71 16.65 -13.45
N GLY A 407 17.16 17.68 -14.20
CA GLY A 407 17.73 17.50 -15.53
C GLY A 407 16.80 16.99 -16.61
N ILE A 408 15.51 16.77 -16.30
CA ILE A 408 14.55 16.23 -17.24
C ILE A 408 13.94 17.37 -18.08
N VAL A 409 13.92 17.17 -19.40
CA VAL A 409 13.18 18.03 -20.34
C VAL A 409 12.02 17.28 -20.99
N ALA A 410 11.08 18.02 -21.56
CA ALA A 410 9.87 17.46 -22.17
C ALA A 410 10.14 16.39 -23.25
N ASN A 411 11.21 16.54 -24.02
CA ASN A 411 11.58 15.57 -25.05
C ASN A 411 12.06 14.23 -24.48
N ASP A 412 12.63 14.21 -23.26
CA ASP A 412 13.15 12.99 -22.63
C ASP A 412 12.01 12.02 -22.27
N LEU A 413 10.83 12.57 -21.99
CA LEU A 413 9.63 11.81 -21.65
C LEU A 413 8.64 11.70 -22.83
N ASP A 414 9.06 12.00 -24.07
CA ASP A 414 8.25 11.81 -25.27
C ASP A 414 8.61 10.46 -25.93
N PRO A 415 7.69 9.47 -25.99
CA PRO A 415 7.95 8.16 -26.61
C PRO A 415 8.43 8.21 -28.06
N LYS A 416 8.20 9.31 -28.79
CA LYS A 416 8.60 9.45 -30.20
C LYS A 416 9.93 10.18 -30.38
N LYS A 417 10.36 10.96 -29.38
CA LYS A 417 11.52 11.86 -29.50
C LYS A 417 12.63 11.55 -28.50
N SER A 418 12.33 10.84 -27.43
CA SER A 418 13.28 10.58 -26.36
C SER A 418 14.53 9.89 -26.92
N PRO A 419 15.73 10.43 -26.66
CA PRO A 419 16.98 9.78 -27.02
C PRO A 419 17.38 8.70 -25.99
N HIS A 420 16.63 8.57 -24.90
CA HIS A 420 16.94 7.72 -23.77
C HIS A 420 16.15 6.41 -23.77
N ASN A 421 16.57 5.47 -22.92
CA ASN A 421 15.80 4.25 -22.68
C ASN A 421 14.56 4.58 -21.84
N LEU A 422 13.46 4.94 -22.52
CA LEU A 422 12.21 5.30 -21.88
C LEU A 422 11.39 4.04 -21.53
N ILE A 423 11.12 3.85 -20.24
CA ILE A 423 10.41 2.69 -19.70
C ILE A 423 9.14 3.08 -18.95
N SER A 424 8.28 2.09 -18.68
CA SER A 424 7.10 2.28 -17.85
C SER A 424 7.45 2.32 -16.35
N PRO A 425 6.65 2.99 -15.50
CA PRO A 425 6.85 3.00 -14.05
C PRO A 425 6.82 1.61 -13.43
N ARG A 426 6.04 0.69 -14.02
CA ARG A 426 5.99 -0.71 -13.59
C ARG A 426 7.33 -1.41 -13.79
N LEU A 427 7.99 -1.17 -14.92
CA LEU A 427 9.29 -1.79 -15.20
C LEU A 427 10.39 -1.22 -14.29
N ALA A 428 10.38 0.10 -14.07
CA ALA A 428 11.29 0.77 -13.13
C ALA A 428 11.17 0.17 -11.72
N TYR A 429 9.94 0.03 -11.22
CA TYR A 429 9.65 -0.62 -9.94
C TYR A 429 10.16 -2.07 -9.90
N LEU A 430 9.93 -2.85 -10.95
CA LEU A 430 10.39 -4.25 -11.01
C LEU A 430 11.91 -4.37 -11.03
N LYS A 431 12.65 -3.45 -11.68
CA LYS A 431 14.12 -3.41 -11.65
C LYS A 431 14.65 -3.13 -10.24
N LEU A 432 14.08 -2.13 -9.56
CA LEU A 432 14.45 -1.82 -8.16
C LEU A 432 14.08 -2.97 -7.21
N ARG A 433 12.87 -3.52 -7.34
CA ARG A 433 12.40 -4.64 -6.53
C ARG A 433 13.23 -5.92 -6.76
N PHE A 434 13.69 -6.17 -7.98
CA PHE A 434 14.60 -7.29 -8.28
C PHE A 434 15.90 -7.20 -7.47
N LEU A 435 16.53 -6.03 -7.44
CA LEU A 435 17.75 -5.82 -6.65
C LEU A 435 17.47 -5.91 -5.15
N LEU A 436 16.36 -5.32 -4.70
CA LEU A 436 15.90 -5.39 -3.31
C LEU A 436 15.77 -6.85 -2.84
N GLU A 437 15.06 -7.69 -3.60
CA GLU A 437 14.83 -9.10 -3.27
C GLU A 437 16.12 -9.94 -3.30
N ARG A 438 17.13 -9.53 -4.07
CA ARG A 438 18.47 -10.15 -4.07
C ARG A 438 19.30 -9.81 -2.82
N GLY A 439 18.82 -8.91 -1.96
CA GLY A 439 19.52 -8.55 -0.73
C GLY A 439 20.63 -7.52 -0.92
N VAL A 440 20.62 -6.74 -2.02
CA VAL A 440 21.63 -5.68 -2.24
C VAL A 440 21.47 -4.57 -1.20
N ILE A 441 22.53 -3.80 -0.98
CA ILE A 441 22.52 -2.62 -0.13
C ILE A 441 22.55 -1.38 -1.03
N PHE A 442 21.51 -0.56 -0.96
CA PHE A 442 21.43 0.70 -1.69
C PHE A 442 22.24 1.77 -0.97
N VAL A 443 23.13 2.45 -1.70
CA VAL A 443 23.95 3.57 -1.23
C VAL A 443 23.48 4.84 -1.93
N GLY A 444 23.23 5.92 -1.20
CA GLY A 444 22.76 7.16 -1.81
C GLY A 444 22.79 8.34 -0.84
N HIS A 445 22.08 9.42 -1.16
CA HIS A 445 22.02 10.63 -0.35
C HIS A 445 20.58 11.13 -0.23
N GLY A 446 19.94 10.95 0.93
CA GLY A 446 18.54 11.34 1.12
C GLY A 446 17.53 10.35 0.53
N LEU A 447 17.87 9.06 0.52
CA LEU A 447 17.13 7.99 -0.18
C LEU A 447 15.67 7.79 0.26
N SER A 448 15.28 8.35 1.40
CA SER A 448 13.91 8.25 1.92
C SER A 448 12.88 8.77 0.92
N GLN A 449 13.13 9.94 0.32
CA GLN A 449 12.20 10.53 -0.65
C GLN A 449 12.19 9.74 -1.96
N ASP A 450 13.34 9.20 -2.37
CA ASP A 450 13.47 8.43 -3.60
C ASP A 450 12.69 7.13 -3.52
N PHE A 451 12.82 6.41 -2.41
CA PHE A 451 12.07 5.17 -2.19
C PHE A 451 10.57 5.40 -2.05
N VAL A 452 10.13 6.46 -1.36
CA VAL A 452 8.71 6.84 -1.27
C VAL A 452 8.15 7.12 -2.66
N THR A 453 8.86 7.92 -3.48
CA THR A 453 8.40 8.29 -4.82
C THR A 453 8.45 7.11 -5.80
N ALA A 454 9.41 6.22 -5.65
CA ALA A 454 9.47 4.94 -6.37
C ALA A 454 8.45 3.89 -5.87
N ASN A 455 7.68 4.22 -4.82
CA ASN A 455 6.72 3.34 -4.15
C ASN A 455 7.35 2.02 -3.68
N LEU A 456 8.57 2.10 -3.15
CA LEU A 456 9.37 0.96 -2.71
C LEU A 456 9.64 1.08 -1.21
N SER A 457 9.31 0.03 -0.44
CA SER A 457 9.68 -0.04 0.98
C SER A 457 10.96 -0.86 1.12
N VAL A 458 12.08 -0.19 1.32
CA VAL A 458 13.40 -0.83 1.48
C VAL A 458 13.69 -1.03 2.98
N PRO A 459 14.04 -2.26 3.41
CA PRO A 459 14.45 -2.51 4.79
C PRO A 459 15.63 -1.61 5.17
N PRO A 460 15.66 -1.00 6.37
CA PRO A 460 16.75 -0.11 6.76
C PRO A 460 18.14 -0.80 6.80
N SER A 461 18.18 -2.14 6.88
CA SER A 461 19.40 -2.95 6.77
C SER A 461 19.97 -3.02 5.34
N GLN A 462 19.23 -2.59 4.34
CA GLN A 462 19.64 -2.52 2.94
C GLN A 462 19.82 -1.07 2.47
N VAL A 463 19.91 -0.11 3.40
CA VAL A 463 20.07 1.32 3.07
C VAL A 463 21.32 1.87 3.77
N ILE A 464 22.20 2.47 2.99
CA ILE A 464 23.31 3.31 3.45
C ILE A 464 23.05 4.70 2.92
N ASP A 465 22.66 5.60 3.82
CA ASP A 465 22.35 6.98 3.44
C ASP A 465 23.45 7.93 3.90
N THR A 466 24.19 8.49 2.94
CA THR A 466 25.28 9.42 3.22
C THR A 466 24.83 10.69 3.92
N VAL A 467 23.56 11.14 3.74
CA VAL A 467 23.03 12.28 4.50
C VAL A 467 23.01 11.99 5.99
N THR A 468 22.75 10.73 6.37
CA THR A 468 22.73 10.26 7.76
C THR A 468 24.14 9.97 8.28
N LEU A 469 25.08 9.60 7.42
CA LEU A 469 26.48 9.37 7.79
C LEU A 469 27.22 10.67 8.14
N TYR A 470 26.96 11.75 7.40
CA TYR A 470 27.51 13.08 7.67
C TYR A 470 26.62 13.93 8.59
N HIS A 471 25.60 13.34 9.22
CA HIS A 471 24.73 14.04 10.16
C HIS A 471 25.26 13.95 11.59
N LYS A 472 25.36 15.11 12.25
CA LYS A 472 25.61 15.23 13.69
C LYS A 472 24.29 15.47 14.44
N PRO A 473 23.98 14.72 15.52
CA PRO A 473 22.76 14.94 16.31
C PRO A 473 22.62 16.39 16.77
N GLY A 474 21.43 16.96 16.61
CA GLY A 474 21.14 18.38 16.94
C GLY A 474 21.62 19.40 15.90
N GLN A 475 22.26 18.97 14.82
CA GLN A 475 22.73 19.82 13.73
C GLN A 475 21.90 19.61 12.45
N ARG A 476 22.06 20.51 11.46
CA ARG A 476 21.38 20.41 10.16
C ARG A 476 21.92 19.25 9.30
N PHE A 477 21.09 18.77 8.39
CA PHE A 477 21.53 17.93 7.27
C PHE A 477 22.32 18.75 6.25
N ILE A 478 23.30 18.12 5.62
CA ILE A 478 24.24 18.75 4.67
C ILE A 478 23.91 18.23 3.27
N SER A 479 23.84 19.12 2.28
CA SER A 479 23.53 18.74 0.90
C SER A 479 24.67 17.97 0.22
N LEU A 480 24.31 17.08 -0.70
CA LEU A 480 25.27 16.34 -1.52
C LEU A 480 26.26 17.27 -2.23
N ARG A 481 25.77 18.38 -2.80
CA ARG A 481 26.61 19.40 -3.45
C ARG A 481 27.67 20.00 -2.53
N PHE A 482 27.29 20.34 -1.30
CA PHE A 482 28.26 20.89 -0.34
C PHE A 482 29.29 19.84 0.08
N LEU A 483 28.85 18.60 0.30
CA LEU A 483 29.74 17.49 0.64
C LEU A 483 30.70 17.15 -0.50
N ALA A 484 30.25 17.08 -1.74
CA ALA A 484 31.13 16.83 -2.87
C ALA A 484 32.18 17.93 -3.04
N ASN A 485 31.80 19.19 -2.85
CA ASN A 485 32.75 20.30 -2.91
C ASN A 485 33.79 20.21 -1.78
N TYR A 486 33.37 20.01 -0.53
CA TYR A 486 34.28 20.01 0.62
C TYR A 486 35.11 18.72 0.72
N VAL A 487 34.47 17.56 0.54
CA VAL A 487 35.07 16.25 0.78
C VAL A 487 35.80 15.75 -0.47
N LEU A 488 35.14 15.81 -1.63
CA LEU A 488 35.68 15.27 -2.89
C LEU A 488 36.48 16.32 -3.68
N GLN A 489 36.48 17.59 -3.24
CA GLN A 489 37.14 18.71 -3.92
C GLN A 489 36.66 18.86 -5.38
N ARG A 490 35.40 18.47 -5.64
CA ARG A 490 34.72 18.53 -6.94
C ARG A 490 33.56 19.49 -6.85
N ASP A 491 33.50 20.45 -7.76
CA ASP A 491 32.26 21.19 -7.93
C ASP A 491 31.26 20.34 -8.71
N MET A 492 30.06 20.21 -8.17
CA MET A 492 28.98 19.49 -8.84
C MET A 492 27.99 20.50 -9.39
N GLN A 493 27.77 20.38 -10.70
CA GLN A 493 26.61 20.85 -11.46
C GLN A 493 26.07 22.24 -11.03
N GLU A 494 26.49 23.28 -11.76
CA GLU A 494 26.07 24.65 -11.42
C GLU A 494 24.57 24.90 -11.70
N GLU A 495 23.99 24.27 -12.73
CA GLU A 495 22.61 24.56 -13.18
C GLU A 495 21.64 23.36 -13.25
N VAL A 496 22.11 22.15 -13.58
CA VAL A 496 21.23 21.02 -13.92
C VAL A 496 21.74 19.72 -13.30
N HIS A 497 20.84 18.97 -12.64
CA HIS A 497 21.15 17.71 -11.97
C HIS A 497 21.35 16.54 -12.95
N ASP A 498 22.24 15.59 -12.61
CA ASP A 498 22.38 14.29 -13.27
C ASP A 498 22.52 13.18 -12.24
N SER A 499 21.53 12.28 -12.21
CA SER A 499 21.42 11.21 -11.24
C SER A 499 22.56 10.18 -11.27
N VAL A 500 23.26 10.02 -12.41
CA VAL A 500 24.44 9.14 -12.48
C VAL A 500 25.62 9.77 -11.74
N GLU A 501 25.84 11.08 -11.91
CA GLU A 501 26.86 11.82 -11.16
C GLU A 501 26.56 11.84 -9.66
N ASP A 502 25.29 12.02 -9.28
CA ASP A 502 24.86 12.11 -7.88
C ASP A 502 24.97 10.76 -7.16
N ALA A 503 24.52 9.66 -7.78
CA ALA A 503 24.73 8.31 -7.27
C ALA A 503 26.23 8.00 -7.10
N ARG A 504 27.06 8.42 -8.05
CA ARG A 504 28.52 8.25 -7.96
C ARG A 504 29.11 9.06 -6.81
N ALA A 505 28.71 10.31 -6.64
CA ALA A 505 29.18 11.16 -5.56
C ALA A 505 28.81 10.56 -4.18
N ALA A 506 27.59 10.05 -4.02
CA ALA A 506 27.17 9.38 -2.81
C ALA A 506 28.03 8.13 -2.51
N TRP A 507 28.36 7.33 -3.52
CA TRP A 507 29.29 6.21 -3.37
C TRP A 507 30.69 6.65 -2.93
N GLU A 508 31.27 7.67 -3.57
CA GLU A 508 32.58 8.22 -3.22
C GLU A 508 32.61 8.78 -1.79
N LEU A 509 31.53 9.46 -1.38
CA LEU A 509 31.36 9.97 -0.03
C LEU A 509 31.28 8.85 1.00
N TYR A 510 30.57 7.76 0.71
CA TYR A 510 30.53 6.57 1.57
C TYR A 510 31.94 5.97 1.74
N GLN A 511 32.69 5.79 0.65
CA GLN A 511 34.05 5.29 0.69
C GLN A 511 34.99 6.20 1.50
N HIS A 512 34.79 7.53 1.42
CA HIS A 512 35.50 8.49 2.26
C HIS A 512 35.20 8.29 3.76
N VAL A 513 33.92 8.15 4.15
CA VAL A 513 33.51 7.86 5.53
C VAL A 513 34.20 6.59 6.02
N ARG A 514 34.14 5.53 5.21
CA ARG A 514 34.74 4.23 5.52
C ARG A 514 36.21 4.37 5.91
N ARG A 515 37.01 4.97 5.03
CA ARG A 515 38.44 5.16 5.23
C ARG A 515 38.75 6.02 6.46
N LYS A 516 38.05 7.15 6.63
CA LYS A 516 38.27 8.05 7.78
C LYS A 516 37.91 7.41 9.12
N LYS A 517 36.93 6.49 9.13
CA LYS A 517 36.57 5.71 10.31
C LYS A 517 37.58 4.62 10.62
N GLU A 518 38.09 3.92 9.60
CA GLU A 518 39.21 2.97 9.75
C GLU A 518 40.46 3.66 10.33
N GLU A 519 40.71 4.91 9.94
CA GLU A 519 41.76 5.78 10.50
C GLU A 519 41.45 6.35 11.89
N GLY A 520 40.20 6.22 12.38
CA GLY A 520 39.78 6.75 13.68
C GLY A 520 39.63 8.27 13.75
N ILE A 521 39.60 8.97 12.62
CA ILE A 521 39.61 10.45 12.54
C ILE A 521 38.31 11.05 11.98
N PHE A 522 37.30 10.22 11.71
CA PHE A 522 36.05 10.70 11.10
C PHE A 522 35.28 11.70 11.97
N ASP A 523 35.20 11.48 13.28
CA ASP A 523 34.45 12.38 14.17
C ASP A 523 35.10 13.77 14.27
N GLN A 524 36.45 13.81 14.24
CA GLN A 524 37.18 15.07 14.15
C GLN A 524 36.90 15.77 12.81
N PHE A 525 37.00 15.03 11.70
CA PHE A 525 36.69 15.57 10.38
C PHE A 525 35.26 16.11 10.30
N LEU A 526 34.29 15.41 10.91
CA LEU A 526 32.90 15.82 10.93
C LEU A 526 32.72 17.14 11.69
N ASN A 527 33.40 17.33 12.83
CA ASN A 527 33.40 18.60 13.55
C ASN A 527 33.98 19.73 12.69
N GLU A 528 35.12 19.49 12.03
CA GLU A 528 35.75 20.48 11.14
C GLU A 528 34.84 20.87 9.96
N LEU A 529 34.13 19.90 9.38
CA LEU A 529 33.14 20.12 8.33
C LEU A 529 32.00 21.04 8.79
N TYR A 530 31.43 20.78 9.98
CA TYR A 530 30.36 21.61 10.54
C TYR A 530 30.86 23.02 10.88
N ASP A 531 32.04 23.15 11.50
CA ASP A 531 32.65 24.45 11.81
C ASP A 531 32.91 25.27 10.53
N TYR A 532 33.36 24.61 9.45
CA TYR A 532 33.55 25.23 8.15
C TYR A 532 32.22 25.66 7.52
N GLY A 533 31.20 24.80 7.58
CA GLY A 533 29.86 25.08 7.08
C GLY A 533 29.21 26.27 7.78
N GLU A 534 29.26 26.32 9.10
CA GLU A 534 28.75 27.44 9.90
C GLU A 534 29.46 28.76 9.57
N LYS A 535 30.79 28.76 9.47
CA LYS A 535 31.57 29.95 9.09
C LYS A 535 31.24 30.50 7.71
N ARG A 536 30.75 29.65 6.80
CA ARG A 536 30.42 30.01 5.42
C ARG A 536 28.92 30.09 5.15
N ASP A 537 28.08 30.01 6.19
CA ASP A 537 26.62 29.98 6.05
C ASP A 537 26.15 28.90 5.06
N TRP A 538 26.88 27.78 5.01
CA TRP A 538 26.61 26.64 4.12
C TRP A 538 26.54 26.99 2.62
N LYS A 539 27.13 28.11 2.22
CA LYS A 539 27.18 28.58 0.82
C LYS A 539 28.53 28.25 0.19
N LEU A 540 28.48 27.72 -1.02
CA LEU A 540 29.66 27.51 -1.85
C LEU A 540 30.05 28.85 -2.50
N ARG A 541 31.35 29.19 -2.50
CA ARG A 541 31.86 30.31 -3.30
C ARG A 541 32.03 29.81 -4.74
N VAL A 542 31.31 30.42 -5.67
CA VAL A 542 31.59 30.32 -7.11
C VAL A 542 32.85 31.16 -7.38
N ASP A 543 34.05 30.67 -7.06
CA ASP A 543 35.29 31.41 -7.36
C ASP A 543 36.53 30.54 -7.22
N LEU A 544 36.88 29.74 -8.24
CA LEU A 544 38.26 29.26 -8.48
C LEU A 544 38.44 28.82 -9.96
N ARG A 545 38.60 29.76 -10.91
CA ARG A 545 39.37 29.63 -12.20
C ARG A 545 39.15 30.77 -13.22
N ARG A 546 39.07 32.03 -12.81
CA ARG A 546 39.26 33.19 -13.71
C ARG A 546 40.13 34.26 -13.05
N ASP A 547 41.37 33.91 -12.71
CA ASP A 547 42.42 34.94 -12.63
C ASP A 547 43.82 34.35 -12.77
N SER A 548 44.10 33.79 -13.94
CA SER A 548 45.47 33.65 -14.40
C SER A 548 45.89 34.96 -15.07
N ARG A 549 46.44 35.85 -14.24
CA ARG A 549 47.51 36.83 -14.56
C ARG A 549 47.48 37.40 -15.98
N LYS A 550 46.96 38.61 -16.15
CA LYS A 550 47.64 39.58 -17.01
C LYS A 550 48.68 40.31 -16.16
N PRO A 551 49.97 40.32 -16.53
CA PRO A 551 50.94 41.17 -15.87
C PRO A 551 50.72 42.62 -16.30
N ASP A 552 50.83 43.51 -15.31
CA ASP A 552 50.87 44.96 -15.51
C ASP A 552 52.06 45.39 -16.39
N GLY A 553 51.81 46.41 -17.22
CA GLY A 553 52.81 47.37 -17.72
C GLY A 553 53.18 47.26 -19.20
N GLU A 554 52.74 48.21 -20.03
CA GLU A 554 53.50 49.43 -20.39
C GLU A 554 52.79 50.26 -21.48
N VAL A 555 52.71 51.58 -21.20
CA VAL A 555 52.41 52.79 -22.03
C VAL A 555 51.05 52.88 -22.73
#